data_AF-A0A1C5XQ98-F1
#
_entry.id   AF-A0A1C5XQ98-F1
#
_cell.length_a   1.000
_cell.length_b   1.000
_cell.length_c   1.000
_cell.angle_alpha   90.00
_cell.angle_beta   90.00
_cell.angle_gamma   90.00
#
_symmetry.space_group_name_H-M   'P 1'
#
loop_
_entity.id
_entity.type
_entity.pdbx_description
1 polymer ?
#
loop_
_entity_poly.entity_id
_entity_poly.type
_entity_poly.pdbx_seq_one_letter_code
_entity_poly.pdbx_strand_id
1 'polypeptide(L)' 'MKWNIRRPLEKEESVYKTIYIKQSLVSKIDAIAKENDTSWNNVVISMIETCLEDEP' A
#
# COMPACT_ATOMS: atom_id res chain seq x y z
N MET A 1 6.83 -14.57 -2.81
CA MET A 1 5.84 -13.52 -2.48
C MET A 1 4.93 -13.30 -3.68
N LYS A 2 3.64 -13.64 -3.56
CA LYS A 2 2.60 -13.21 -4.50
C LYS A 2 1.98 -11.95 -3.91
N TRP A 3 2.20 -10.82 -4.56
CA TRP A 3 1.65 -9.55 -4.12
C TRP A 3 0.26 -9.35 -4.72
N ASN A 4 -0.76 -9.33 -3.87
CA ASN A 4 -2.14 -9.08 -4.27
C ASN A 4 -2.53 -7.69 -3.78
N ILE A 5 -2.62 -6.72 -4.69
CA ILE A 5 -3.22 -5.43 -4.37
C ILE A 5 -4.71 -5.68 -4.09
N ARG A 6 -5.07 -5.64 -2.80
CA ARG A 6 -6.43 -5.94 -2.36
C ARG A 6 -7.36 -4.82 -2.82
N ARG A 7 -8.60 -5.19 -3.16
CA ARG A 7 -9.68 -4.21 -3.27
C ARG A 7 -9.96 -3.69 -1.86
N PRO A 8 -10.25 -2.39 -1.69
CA PRO A 8 -10.53 -1.84 -0.37
C PRO A 8 -11.67 -2.65 0.28
N LEU A 9 -11.36 -3.27 1.41
CA LEU A 9 -12.33 -3.95 2.28
C LEU A 9 -13.27 -2.90 2.90
N GLU A 10 -14.38 -3.35 3.47
CA GLU A 10 -15.32 -2.50 4.21
C GLU A 10 -14.57 -1.57 5.18
N LYS A 11 -15.12 -0.37 5.40
CA LYS A 11 -14.47 0.70 6.16
C LYS A 11 -14.18 0.28 7.60
N GLU A 12 -13.02 -0.33 7.83
CA GLU A 12 -12.44 -0.52 9.15
C GLU A 12 -12.03 0.84 9.75
N GLU A 13 -11.97 0.89 11.09
CA GLU A 13 -11.51 2.08 11.80
C GLU A 13 -10.05 2.38 11.40
N SER A 14 -9.82 3.58 10.86
CA SER A 14 -8.52 3.99 10.33
C SER A 14 -8.05 5.29 10.97
N VAL A 15 -6.73 5.39 11.15
CA VAL A 15 -6.07 6.57 11.70
C VAL A 15 -5.15 7.21 10.66
N TYR A 16 -5.10 8.54 10.63
CA TYR A 16 -4.19 9.25 9.76
C TYR A 16 -2.78 9.33 10.37
N LYS A 17 -1.78 8.99 9.56
CA LYS A 17 -0.35 9.08 9.90
C LYS A 17 0.43 9.64 8.72
N THR A 18 1.48 10.40 9.00
CA THR A 18 2.42 10.91 8.00
C THR A 18 3.74 10.15 8.07
N ILE A 19 4.28 9.75 6.92
CA ILE A 19 5.59 9.10 6.84
C ILE A 19 6.54 9.89 5.95
N TYR A 20 7.82 9.95 6.31
CA TYR A 20 8.86 10.50 5.46
C TYR A 20 9.42 9.42 4.54
N ILE A 21 9.37 9.68 3.23
CA ILE A 21 9.77 8.73 2.19
C ILE A 21 10.51 9.46 1.08
N LYS A 22 11.46 8.77 0.45
CA LYS A 22 12.23 9.35 -0.66
C LYS A 22 11.32 9.58 -1.87
N GLN A 23 11.51 10.70 -2.56
CA GLN A 23 10.74 11.03 -3.78
C GLN A 23 10.84 9.92 -4.84
N SER A 24 12.02 9.31 -4.98
CA SER A 24 12.24 8.20 -5.92
C SER A 24 11.45 6.94 -5.56
N LEU A 25 11.09 6.76 -4.28
CA LEU A 25 10.23 5.67 -3.84
C LEU A 25 8.76 6.02 -4.09
N VAL A 26 8.35 7.26 -3.81
CA VAL A 26 7.00 7.77 -4.13
C VAL A 26 6.66 7.52 -5.59
N SER A 27 7.55 7.93 -6.51
CA SER A 27 7.31 7.77 -7.96
C SER A 27 7.15 6.30 -8.40
N LYS A 28 7.79 5.36 -7.71
CA LYS A 28 7.62 3.93 -7.99
C LYS A 28 6.25 3.42 -7.49
N ILE A 29 5.85 3.85 -6.30
CA ILE A 29 4.56 3.47 -5.72
C ILE A 29 3.41 4.08 -6.53
N ASP A 30 3.55 5.32 -7.01
CA ASP A 30 2.56 5.96 -7.90
C ASP A 30 2.39 5.20 -9.22
N ALA A 31 3.49 4.72 -9.81
CA ALA A 31 3.43 3.91 -11.03
C ALA A 31 2.63 2.63 -10.80
N ILE A 32 2.90 1.91 -9.70
CA ILE A 32 2.14 0.73 -9.30
C ILE A 32 0.66 1.07 -9.11
N ALA A 33 0.36 2.14 -8.37
CA ALA A 33 -1.01 2.54 -8.07
C ALA A 33 -1.79 2.79 -9.37
N LYS A 34 -1.16 3.47 -10.33
CA LYS A 34 -1.73 3.72 -11.67
C LYS A 34 -1.92 2.45 -12.48
N GLU A 35 -0.93 1.56 -12.50
CA GLU A 35 -0.99 0.27 -13.22
C GLU A 35 -2.10 -0.64 -12.71
N ASN A 36 -2.47 -0.51 -11.44
CA ASN A 36 -3.46 -1.35 -10.76
C ASN A 36 -4.79 -0.63 -10.46
N ASP A 37 -5.00 0.56 -11.05
CA ASP A 37 -6.19 1.40 -10.86
C ASP A 37 -6.59 1.55 -9.37
N THR A 38 -5.62 1.93 -8.54
CA THR A 38 -5.80 2.05 -7.10
C THR A 38 -5.11 3.30 -6.55
N SER A 39 -5.30 3.58 -5.26
CA SER A 39 -4.67 4.72 -4.60
C SER A 39 -3.26 4.39 -4.11
N TRP A 40 -2.39 5.40 -4.08
CA TRP A 40 -1.08 5.31 -3.42
C TRP A 40 -1.18 4.74 -2.01
N ASN A 41 -2.17 5.20 -1.22
CA ASN A 41 -2.40 4.71 0.14
C ASN A 41 -2.72 3.21 0.15
N ASN A 42 -3.60 2.73 -0.73
CA ASN A 42 -3.94 1.31 -0.80
C ASN A 42 -2.72 0.44 -1.12
N VAL A 43 -1.84 0.90 -2.02
CA VAL A 43 -0.59 0.21 -2.32
C VAL A 43 0.30 0.14 -1.09
N VAL A 44 0.52 1.26 -0.39
CA VAL A 44 1.38 1.29 0.79
C VAL A 44 0.85 0.41 1.91
N ILE A 45 -0.44 0.49 2.22
CA ILE A 45 -1.08 -0.34 3.24
C ILE A 45 -0.99 -1.82 2.85
N SER A 46 -1.33 -2.19 1.61
CA SER A 46 -1.22 -3.57 1.13
C SER A 46 0.20 -4.12 1.25
N MET A 47 1.22 -3.28 0.98
CA MET A 47 2.63 -3.68 1.13
C MET A 47 2.98 -3.91 2.60
N ILE A 48 2.58 -3.01 3.50
CA ILE A 48 2.82 -3.14 4.94
C ILE A 48 2.13 -4.40 5.49
N GLU A 49 0.85 -4.59 5.18
CA GLU A 49 0.07 -5.77 5.59
C GLU A 49 0.71 -7.05 5.09
N THR A 50 1.07 -7.13 3.80
CA THR A 50 1.71 -8.33 3.23
C THR A 50 3.03 -8.64 3.95
N CYS A 51 3.83 -7.62 4.26
CA CYS A 51 5.09 -7.81 4.98
C CYS A 51 4.90 -8.26 6.42
N LEU A 52 3.78 -7.91 7.07
CA LEU A 52 3.47 -8.29 8.45
C LEU A 52 2.70 -9.61 8.54
N GLU A 53 1.92 -9.98 7.52
CA GLU A 53 1.25 -11.29 7.40
C GLU A 53 2.26 -12.42 7.16
N ASP A 54 3.44 -12.11 6.61
CA ASP A 54 4.55 -13.05 6.38
C ASP A 54 5.46 -13.25 7.63
N GLU A 55 5.08 -12.74 8.83
CA GLU A 55 5.73 -13.11 10.10
C GLU A 55 5.26 -14.51 10.59
N PRO A 56 6.16 -15.36 11.12
CA PRO A 56 5.86 -16.75 11.52
C PRO A 56 4.94 -16.90 12.74
#